data_AF-A0A5R9GZ33-F1
#
_entry.id   AF-A0A5R9GZ33-F1
#
_cell.length_a   1.000
_cell.length_b   1.000
_cell.length_c   1.000
_cell.angle_alpha   90.00
_cell.angle_beta   90.00
_cell.angle_gamma   90.00
#
_symmetry.space_group_name_H-M   'P 1'
#
loop_
_entity.id
_entity.type
_entity.pdbx_description
1 polymer ?
#
loop_
_entity_poly.entity_id
_entity_poly.type
_entity_poly.pdbx_seq_one_letter_code
_entity_poly.pdbx_strand_id
1 'polypeptide(L)'
;MAIFYEVLVSYDIEDNKNRKKLFEELKDMGLNSIQKSVFWGELKVAEVNILPHLFEKYCKERDKAFFVKANLSKDILKNSFGYDKEDFERKDFLYV
;
A
#
# COMPACT_ATOMS: atom_id res chain seq x y z
N MET A 1 4.01 -8.76 20.47
CA MET A 1 3.96 -7.60 19.55
C MET A 1 3.64 -8.14 18.16
N ALA A 2 2.66 -7.59 17.45
CA ALA A 2 2.35 -8.07 16.10
C ALA A 2 3.57 -7.84 15.19
N ILE A 3 4.04 -8.89 14.52
CA ILE A 3 5.25 -8.84 13.67
C ILE A 3 4.96 -8.05 12.38
N PHE A 4 3.69 -8.05 11.96
CA PHE A 4 3.20 -7.38 10.77
C PHE A 4 1.94 -6.57 11.10
N TYR A 5 1.75 -5.47 10.36
CA TYR A 5 0.52 -4.69 10.33
C TYR A 5 -0.04 -4.73 8.93
N GLU A 6 -1.34 -4.96 8.82
CA GLU A 6 -2.08 -4.69 7.60
C GLU A 6 -2.17 -3.18 7.40
N VAL A 7 -1.77 -2.70 6.22
CA VAL A 7 -1.67 -1.28 5.89
C VAL A 7 -2.40 -0.99 4.60
N LEU A 8 -3.16 0.10 4.61
CA LEU A 8 -3.70 0.73 3.42
C LEU A 8 -2.87 1.97 3.12
N VAL A 9 -2.36 2.07 1.89
CA VAL A 9 -1.60 3.22 1.39
C VAL A 9 -2.37 3.83 0.24
N SER A 10 -2.60 5.13 0.28
CA SER A 10 -3.28 5.86 -0.81
C SER A 10 -2.49 7.10 -1.16
N TYR A 11 -2.49 7.44 -2.45
CA TYR A 11 -1.83 8.64 -2.94
C TYR A 11 -2.60 9.29 -4.10
N ASP A 12 -2.40 10.59 -4.25
CA ASP A 12 -2.86 11.43 -5.33
C ASP A 12 -1.68 12.29 -5.74
N ILE A 13 -1.00 11.87 -6.82
CA ILE A 13 0.24 12.48 -7.31
C ILE A 13 0.04 12.86 -8.78
N GLU A 14 0.17 14.15 -9.07
CA GLU A 14 -0.03 14.69 -10.42
C GLU A 14 1.10 14.29 -11.36
N ASP A 15 2.35 14.43 -10.91
CA ASP A 15 3.53 14.11 -11.72
C ASP A 15 3.64 12.61 -12.01
N ASN A 16 3.53 12.26 -13.30
CA ASN A 16 3.55 10.87 -13.76
C ASN A 16 4.84 10.14 -13.39
N LYS A 17 5.98 10.83 -13.37
CA LYS A 17 7.29 10.24 -13.10
C LYS A 17 7.41 9.87 -11.62
N ASN A 18 7.07 10.77 -10.71
CA ASN A 18 7.09 10.51 -9.26
C ASN A 18 6.04 9.47 -8.87
N ARG A 19 4.82 9.55 -9.45
CA ARG A 19 3.78 8.56 -9.22
C ARG A 19 4.24 7.15 -9.60
N LYS A 20 4.90 7.01 -10.76
CA LYS A 20 5.46 5.71 -11.19
C LYS A 20 6.55 5.23 -10.22
N LYS A 21 7.45 6.11 -9.77
CA LYS A 21 8.49 5.72 -8.81
C LYS A 21 7.93 5.27 -7.47
N LEU A 22 6.96 5.99 -6.90
CA LEU A 22 6.30 5.58 -5.67
C LEU A 22 5.59 4.23 -5.86
N PHE A 23 4.90 4.04 -6.98
CA PHE A 23 4.22 2.78 -7.30
C PHE A 23 5.18 1.58 -7.28
N GLU A 24 6.34 1.68 -7.94
CA GLU A 24 7.33 0.58 -7.94
C GLU A 24 7.91 0.34 -6.54
N GLU A 25 8.24 1.39 -5.78
CA GLU A 25 8.79 1.24 -4.42
C GLU A 25 7.77 0.58 -3.46
N LEU A 26 6.48 0.91 -3.57
CA LEU A 26 5.44 0.24 -2.79
C LEU A 26 5.29 -1.24 -3.18
N LYS A 27 5.46 -1.58 -4.47
CA LYS A 27 5.51 -2.99 -4.91
C LYS A 27 6.73 -3.73 -4.38
N ASP A 28 7.91 -3.09 -4.40
CA ASP A 28 9.15 -3.68 -3.91
C ASP A 28 9.10 -3.94 -2.39
N MET A 29 8.33 -3.14 -1.65
CA MET A 29 7.99 -3.38 -0.24
C MET A 29 7.02 -4.56 -0.04
N GLY A 30 6.49 -5.16 -1.10
CA GLY A 30 5.56 -6.29 -1.03
C GLY A 30 4.09 -5.89 -0.93
N LEU A 31 3.72 -4.61 -1.11
CA LEU A 31 2.32 -4.20 -1.14
C LEU A 31 1.67 -4.55 -2.50
N ASN A 32 0.41 -4.97 -2.45
CA ASN A 32 -0.39 -5.22 -3.64
C ASN A 32 -1.11 -3.93 -4.08
N SER A 33 -1.03 -3.62 -5.37
CA SER A 33 -1.79 -2.52 -5.97
C SER A 33 -3.24 -2.96 -6.16
N ILE A 34 -4.15 -2.47 -5.32
CA ILE A 34 -5.59 -2.81 -5.37
C ILE A 34 -6.42 -1.75 -6.12
N GLN A 35 -5.88 -0.54 -6.32
CA GLN A 35 -6.40 0.47 -7.24
C GLN A 35 -5.24 1.20 -7.92
N LYS A 36 -5.56 2.01 -8.93
CA LYS A 36 -4.58 2.86 -9.64
C LYS A 36 -3.65 3.65 -8.71
N SER A 37 -4.18 4.09 -7.57
CA SER A 37 -3.42 4.86 -6.57
C SER A 37 -3.67 4.40 -5.13
N VAL A 38 -4.03 3.13 -4.94
CA VAL A 38 -4.24 2.55 -3.61
C VAL A 38 -3.57 1.19 -3.54
N PHE A 39 -2.81 1.00 -2.48
CA PHE A 39 -2.05 -0.20 -2.17
C PHE A 39 -2.49 -0.79 -0.84
N TRP A 40 -2.41 -2.11 -0.75
CA TRP A 40 -2.77 -2.85 0.44
C TRP A 40 -1.83 -4.03 0.63
N GLY A 41 -1.49 -4.33 1.88
CA GLY A 41 -0.69 -5.49 2.22
C GLY A 41 -0.24 -5.47 3.67
N GLU A 42 0.65 -6.39 4.01
CA GLU A 42 1.22 -6.49 5.36
C GLU A 42 2.66 -6.01 5.37
N LEU A 43 2.98 -5.12 6.31
CA LEU A 43 4.32 -4.59 6.51
C LEU A 43 4.78 -4.80 7.94
N LYS A 44 6.06 -5.11 8.11
CA LYS A 44 6.75 -5.06 9.42
C LYS A 44 6.80 -3.63 9.92
N VAL A 45 6.97 -3.46 11.23
CA VAL A 45 7.11 -2.14 11.87
C VAL A 45 8.17 -1.27 11.18
N ALA A 46 9.32 -1.87 10.83
CA ALA A 46 10.40 -1.16 10.15
C ALA A 46 10.00 -0.66 8.76
N GLU A 47 9.26 -1.47 8.00
CA GLU A 47 8.77 -1.11 6.66
C GLU A 47 7.69 -0.02 6.73
N VAL A 48 6.80 -0.07 7.73
CA VAL A 48 5.83 1.01 7.98
C VAL A 48 6.55 2.34 8.24
N ASN A 49 7.65 2.32 8.99
CA ASN A 49 8.44 3.52 9.29
C ASN A 49 9.15 4.10 8.06
N ILE A 50 9.26 3.38 6.95
CA ILE A 50 9.85 3.87 5.69
C ILE A 50 8.84 4.70 4.89
N LEU A 51 7.53 4.44 5.02
CA LEU A 51 6.48 5.09 4.21
C LEU A 51 6.52 6.64 4.23
N PRO A 52 6.70 7.32 5.37
CA PRO A 52 6.83 8.79 5.38
C PRO A 52 7.98 9.29 4.50
N HIS A 53 9.12 8.60 4.50
CA HIS A 53 10.28 8.99 3.69
C HIS A 53 10.02 8.81 2.19
N LEU A 54 9.24 7.80 1.80
CA LEU A 54 8.81 7.65 0.40
C LEU A 54 7.88 8.80 -0.02
N PHE A 55 6.97 9.22 0.85
CA PHE A 55 6.10 10.36 0.58
C PHE A 55 6.90 11.66 0.50
N GLU A 56 7.83 11.93 1.42
CA GLU A 56 8.72 13.10 1.36
C GLU A 56 9.55 13.14 0.06
N LYS A 57 9.99 11.97 -0.41
CA LYS A 57 10.80 11.83 -1.63
C LYS A 57 9.98 12.11 -2.89
N TYR A 58 8.75 11.61 -2.96
CA TYR A 58 7.97 11.54 -4.21
C TYR A 58 6.78 12.50 -4.29
N CYS A 59 6.15 12.85 -3.17
CA CYS A 59 5.06 13.83 -3.14
C CYS A 59 5.61 15.26 -3.19
N LYS A 60 4.97 16.13 -3.97
CA LYS A 60 5.21 17.58 -4.07
C LYS A 60 4.10 18.35 -3.36
N GLU A 61 4.23 19.68 -3.27
CA GLU A 61 3.38 20.53 -2.39
C GLU A 61 1.86 20.33 -2.52
N ARG A 62 1.35 19.93 -3.70
CA ARG A 62 -0.08 19.72 -3.93
C ARG A 62 -0.51 18.26 -3.88
N ASP A 63 0.44 17.33 -3.88
CA ASP A 63 0.18 15.91 -3.84
C ASP A 63 -0.32 15.53 -2.44
N LYS A 64 -1.15 14.50 -2.37
CA LYS A 64 -1.73 14.01 -1.11
C LYS A 64 -1.42 12.53 -0.99
N ALA A 65 -0.91 12.10 0.15
CA ALA A 65 -0.72 10.68 0.41
C ALA A 65 -0.96 10.40 1.89
N PHE A 66 -1.46 9.20 2.18
CA PHE A 66 -1.61 8.74 3.55
C PHE A 66 -1.43 7.23 3.62
N PHE A 67 -1.11 6.76 4.82
CA PHE A 67 -1.22 5.36 5.16
C PHE A 67 -1.88 5.20 6.51
N VAL A 68 -2.63 4.11 6.68
CA VAL A 68 -3.25 3.75 7.94
C VAL A 68 -3.11 2.26 8.18
N LYS A 69 -2.99 1.87 9.45
CA LYS A 69 -3.19 0.47 9.83
C LYS A 69 -4.65 0.12 9.58
N ALA A 70 -4.90 -0.95 8.85
CA ALA A 70 -6.22 -1.36 8.40
C ALA A 70 -6.56 -2.78 8.91
N ASN A 71 -7.81 -3.18 8.75
CA ASN A 71 -8.26 -4.57 8.80
C ASN A 71 -9.11 -4.86 7.54
N LEU A 72 -8.61 -4.42 6.39
CA LEU A 72 -9.34 -4.37 5.12
C LEU A 72 -9.74 -5.77 4.63
N SER A 73 -8.83 -6.74 4.71
CA SER A 73 -9.03 -8.14 4.30
C SER A 73 -10.31 -8.77 4.86
N LYS A 74 -10.72 -8.39 6.07
CA LYS A 74 -11.91 -8.93 6.75
C LYS A 74 -13.21 -8.26 6.32
N ASP A 75 -13.15 -6.99 5.93
CA ASP A 75 -14.32 -6.14 5.71
C ASP A 75 -14.57 -5.82 4.24
N ILE A 76 -13.56 -5.95 3.39
CA ILE A 76 -13.57 -5.44 2.02
C ILE A 76 -14.62 -6.12 1.15
N LEU A 77 -14.80 -7.43 1.28
CA LEU A 77 -15.78 -8.16 0.46
C LEU A 77 -17.23 -7.73 0.72
N LYS A 78 -17.51 -7.10 1.87
CA LYS A 78 -18.85 -6.58 2.19
C LYS A 78 -19.07 -5.18 1.65
N ASN A 79 -18.00 -4.41 1.47
CA ASN A 79 -18.02 -2.97 1.27
C ASN A 79 -17.30 -2.53 -0.02
N SER A 80 -17.04 -3.45 -0.93
CA SER A 80 -16.30 -3.21 -2.17
C SER A 80 -17.10 -3.64 -3.39
N PHE A 81 -16.77 -3.05 -4.53
CA PHE A 81 -17.44 -3.29 -5.80
C PHE A 81 -16.38 -3.55 -6.86
N GLY A 82 -16.54 -4.63 -7.64
CA GLY A 82 -15.60 -5.02 -8.69
C GLY A 82 -14.31 -5.67 -8.20
N TYR A 83 -14.32 -6.20 -6.98
CA TYR A 83 -13.21 -6.97 -6.39
C TYR A 83 -13.60 -8.41 -6.11
N ASP A 84 -12.63 -9.29 -6.25
CA ASP A 84 -12.70 -10.69 -5.85
C ASP A 84 -11.83 -10.96 -4.61
N LYS A 85 -12.01 -12.12 -3.99
CA LYS A 85 -11.22 -12.52 -2.80
C LYS A 85 -9.72 -12.54 -3.08
N GLU A 86 -9.37 -12.96 -4.29
CA GLU A 86 -8.00 -13.15 -4.78
C GLU A 86 -7.22 -11.83 -4.82
N ASP A 87 -7.91 -10.68 -4.97
CA ASP A 87 -7.29 -9.34 -4.92
C ASP A 87 -6.73 -9.00 -3.53
N PHE A 88 -7.24 -9.68 -2.49
CA PHE A 88 -6.89 -9.48 -1.08
C PHE A 88 -6.26 -10.73 -0.45
N GLU A 89 -5.73 -11.64 -1.27
CA GLU A 89 -5.01 -12.79 -0.76
C GLU A 89 -3.62 -12.39 -0.26
N ARG A 90 -3.31 -12.88 0.93
CA ARG A 90 -1.97 -12.78 1.48
C ARG A 90 -1.05 -13.60 0.60
N LYS A 91 -0.13 -12.93 -0.09
CA LYS A 91 0.97 -13.62 -0.75
C LYS A 91 1.94 -14.04 0.35
N ASP A 92 1.77 -15.27 0.83
CA ASP A 92 2.82 -15.93 1.60
C ASP A 92 4.00 -16.08 0.65
N PHE A 93 4.94 -15.13 0.69
CA PHE A 93 6.23 -15.32 0.06
C PHE A 93 6.90 -16.48 0.80
N LEU A 94 6.77 -17.69 0.24
CA LEU A 94 7.65 -18.80 0.56
C LEU A 94 9.06 -18.30 0.29
N TYR A 95 9.79 -17.97 1.35
CA TYR A 95 11.23 -17.79 1.31
C TYR A 95 11.81 -19.11 0.77
N VAL A 96 12.16 -19.13 -0.51
CA VAL A 96 13.00 -20.18 -1.12
C VAL A 96 14.45 -19.75 -0.98
#